data_AF-Q605U1-F1
#
_entry.id   AF-Q605U1-F1
#
_cell.length_a   1.000
_cell.length_b   1.000
_cell.length_c   1.000
_cell.angle_alpha   90.00
_cell.angle_beta   90.00
_cell.angle_gamma   90.00
#
_symmetry.space_group_name_H-M   'P 1'
#
loop_
_entity.id
_entity.type
_entity.pdbx_description
1 polymer ?
#
loop_
_entity_poly.entity_id
_entity_poly.type
_entity_poly.pdbx_seq_one_letter_code
_entity_poly.pdbx_strand_id
1 'polypeptide(L)'
;MELSGRPMKTAASLFSPLVLPLVLAGCTKDAVSPPQAPTVANYKPDYRQGMYTYSMYCSRCHDTGAGGAPILDDVDEWESRGILWPSLMQDHVRDGFLHMPSMGQAGLSEQNIADAIYFMTVKIEAAK
;
A
#
# COMPACT_ATOMS: atom_id res chain seq x y z
N MET A 1 -30.15 -25.13 -14.62
CA MET A 1 -31.25 -24.16 -14.61
C MET A 1 -30.72 -22.81 -15.05
N GLU A 2 -31.15 -22.39 -16.24
CA GLU A 2 -31.28 -21.00 -16.74
C GLU A 2 -30.09 -20.02 -16.57
N LEU A 3 -29.19 -20.07 -17.56
CA LEU A 3 -28.43 -18.89 -17.99
C LEU A 3 -29.38 -17.92 -18.71
N SER A 4 -29.77 -16.84 -18.03
CA SER A 4 -30.62 -15.78 -18.58
C SER A 4 -29.87 -14.98 -19.65
N GLY A 5 -30.22 -15.21 -20.92
CA GLY A 5 -29.77 -14.43 -22.06
C GLY A 5 -30.42 -13.04 -22.11
N ARG A 6 -29.60 -12.00 -22.30
CA ARG A 6 -30.07 -10.66 -22.66
C ARG A 6 -29.81 -10.41 -24.14
N PRO A 7 -30.79 -9.96 -24.93
CA PRO A 7 -30.58 -9.63 -26.34
C PRO A 7 -29.82 -8.31 -26.47
N MET A 8 -28.69 -8.37 -27.15
CA MET A 8 -27.87 -7.22 -27.51
C MET A 8 -28.46 -6.59 -28.78
N LYS A 9 -29.25 -5.53 -28.62
CA LYS A 9 -29.78 -4.76 -29.75
C LYS A 9 -28.69 -3.84 -30.29
N THR A 10 -28.30 -4.12 -31.53
CA THR A 10 -27.47 -3.29 -32.39
C THR A 10 -28.16 -1.96 -32.68
N ALA A 11 -27.43 -0.85 -32.50
CA ALA A 11 -27.74 0.42 -33.13
C ALA A 11 -26.43 1.08 -33.56
N ALA A 12 -26.08 0.87 -34.83
CA ALA A 12 -25.15 1.71 -35.53
C ALA A 12 -25.78 3.11 -35.67
N SER A 13 -25.09 4.14 -35.21
CA SER A 13 -25.46 5.53 -35.53
C SER A 13 -24.20 6.28 -35.91
N LEU A 14 -24.02 6.40 -37.22
CA LEU A 14 -23.07 7.27 -37.89
C LEU A 14 -23.62 8.69 -37.83
N PHE A 15 -23.10 9.54 -36.95
CA PHE A 15 -23.27 10.99 -37.07
C PHE A 15 -22.02 11.69 -36.55
N SER A 16 -21.12 12.02 -37.49
CA SER A 16 -20.20 13.14 -37.35
C SER A 16 -20.81 14.31 -38.14
N PRO A 17 -20.97 15.47 -37.50
CA PRO A 17 -20.36 16.64 -38.10
C PRO A 17 -19.49 17.37 -37.08
N LEU A 18 -18.27 17.65 -37.53
CA LEU A 18 -17.39 18.71 -37.07
C LEU A 18 -18.19 19.99 -36.81
N VAL A 19 -18.35 20.38 -35.54
CA VAL A 19 -18.65 21.75 -35.16
C VAL A 19 -17.80 22.08 -33.94
N LEU A 20 -16.85 22.98 -34.16
CA LEU A 20 -15.93 23.56 -33.20
C LEU A 20 -16.64 24.71 -32.47
N PRO A 21 -16.95 24.62 -31.17
CA PRO A 21 -17.07 25.81 -30.34
C PRO A 21 -15.68 26.20 -29.84
N LEU A 22 -15.24 27.33 -30.36
CA LEU A 22 -14.21 28.21 -29.80
C LEU A 22 -14.51 28.45 -28.31
N VAL A 23 -13.86 27.72 -27.41
CA VAL A 23 -13.93 27.97 -25.96
C VAL A 23 -12.99 29.13 -25.65
N LEU A 24 -13.57 30.21 -25.13
CA LEU A 24 -12.87 31.38 -24.62
C LEU A 24 -11.72 30.97 -23.68
N ALA A 25 -10.51 31.41 -24.02
CA ALA A 25 -9.36 31.39 -23.15
C ALA A 25 -9.61 32.31 -21.94
N GLY A 26 -10.12 31.75 -20.85
CA GLY A 26 -10.06 32.34 -19.53
C GLY A 26 -8.66 32.12 -18.94
N CYS A 27 -8.00 33.19 -18.52
CA CYS A 27 -6.75 33.16 -17.78
C CYS A 27 -6.95 32.43 -16.44
N THR A 28 -6.71 31.11 -16.42
CA THR A 28 -6.46 30.42 -15.15
C THR A 28 -4.97 30.56 -14.89
N LYS A 29 -4.65 31.52 -14.02
CA LYS A 29 -3.40 31.56 -13.27
C LYS A 29 -3.19 30.15 -12.72
N ASP A 30 -2.03 29.57 -13.02
CA ASP A 30 -1.64 28.21 -12.67
C ASP A 30 -2.26 27.76 -11.36
N ALA A 31 -3.15 26.77 -11.42
CA ALA A 31 -3.54 26.04 -10.24
C ALA A 31 -2.30 25.26 -9.78
N VAL A 32 -1.51 25.89 -8.90
CA VAL A 32 -0.44 25.22 -8.18
C VAL A 32 -1.10 24.12 -7.36
N SER A 33 -1.06 22.89 -7.88
CA SER A 33 -1.33 21.71 -7.07
C SER A 33 -0.30 21.71 -5.94
N PRO A 34 -0.71 21.50 -4.68
CA PRO A 34 0.24 21.34 -3.58
C PRO A 34 1.26 20.26 -3.94
N PRO A 35 2.53 20.37 -3.52
CA PRO A 35 3.49 19.29 -3.71
C PRO A 35 2.93 18.03 -3.06
N GLN A 36 2.49 17.09 -3.90
CA GLN A 36 2.04 15.78 -3.46
C GLN A 36 3.30 15.05 -3.01
N ALA A 37 3.43 14.82 -1.70
CA ALA A 37 4.36 13.82 -1.21
C ALA A 37 4.08 12.50 -1.96
N PRO A 38 5.10 11.72 -2.36
CA PRO A 38 4.87 10.46 -3.04
C PRO A 38 3.97 9.59 -2.17
N THR A 39 2.79 9.25 -2.70
CA THR A 39 1.90 8.30 -2.06
C THR A 39 2.58 6.93 -2.10
N VAL A 40 2.38 6.11 -1.06
CA VAL A 40 2.94 4.75 -0.98
C VAL A 40 2.64 3.90 -2.23
N ALA A 41 1.56 4.23 -2.97
CA ALA A 41 1.16 3.56 -4.20
C ALA A 41 2.25 3.49 -5.29
N ASN A 42 3.19 4.43 -5.33
CA ASN A 42 4.31 4.44 -6.28
C ASN A 42 5.69 4.43 -5.61
N TYR A 43 5.74 4.22 -4.30
CA TYR A 43 7.00 4.11 -3.58
C TYR A 43 7.60 2.72 -3.81
N LYS A 44 8.87 2.66 -4.20
CA LYS A 44 9.63 1.40 -4.25
C LYS A 44 10.36 1.24 -2.91
N PRO A 45 10.03 0.23 -2.10
CA PRO A 45 10.70 0.01 -0.83
C PRO A 45 12.21 -0.29 -0.99
N ASP A 46 12.98 0.16 0.00
CA ASP A 46 14.42 -0.08 0.14
C ASP A 46 14.71 -1.04 1.29
N TYR A 47 15.39 -2.15 0.97
CA TYR A 47 15.68 -3.21 1.94
C TYR A 47 16.61 -2.76 3.08
N ARG A 48 17.63 -1.93 2.79
CA ARG A 48 18.60 -1.50 3.81
C ARG A 48 17.98 -0.48 4.76
N GLN A 49 17.20 0.46 4.22
CA GLN A 49 16.42 1.38 5.03
C GLN A 49 15.40 0.61 5.88
N GLY A 50 14.78 -0.42 5.32
CA GLY A 50 13.85 -1.29 6.04
C GLY A 50 14.48 -2.03 7.21
N MET A 51 15.66 -2.61 6.99
CA MET A 51 16.44 -3.26 8.05
C MET A 51 16.80 -2.28 9.18
N TYR A 52 17.18 -1.04 8.83
CA TYR A 52 17.46 0.00 9.82
C TYR A 52 16.20 0.37 10.62
N THR A 53 15.09 0.65 9.94
CA THR A 53 13.81 0.98 10.59
C THR A 53 13.35 -0.16 11.49
N TYR A 54 13.44 -1.42 11.02
CA TYR A 54 13.11 -2.59 11.81
C TYR A 54 13.94 -2.67 13.09
N SER A 55 15.27 -2.60 12.96
CA SER A 55 16.20 -2.71 14.08
C SER A 55 15.96 -1.63 15.15
N MET A 56 15.65 -0.40 14.73
CA MET A 56 15.46 0.73 15.66
C MET A 56 14.11 0.73 16.36
N TYR A 57 13.04 0.29 15.69
CA TYR A 57 11.67 0.53 16.14
C TYR A 57 10.82 -0.73 16.26
N CYS A 58 10.94 -1.68 15.33
CA CYS A 58 10.07 -2.85 15.24
C CYS A 58 10.58 -4.04 16.07
N SER A 59 11.91 -4.20 16.15
CA SER A 59 12.61 -5.29 16.85
C SER A 59 12.18 -5.47 18.30
N ARG A 60 11.89 -4.35 19.00
CA ARG A 60 11.46 -4.35 20.41
C ARG A 60 10.29 -5.29 20.71
N CYS A 61 9.41 -5.51 19.73
CA CYS A 61 8.31 -6.47 19.86
C CYS A 61 8.49 -7.68 18.95
N HIS A 62 8.96 -7.49 17.72
CA HIS A 62 9.02 -8.54 16.71
C HIS A 62 10.24 -9.47 16.81
N ASP A 63 11.23 -9.17 17.66
CA ASP A 63 12.31 -10.12 17.97
C ASP A 63 11.86 -11.16 19.01
N THR A 64 11.03 -10.76 19.97
CA THR A 64 10.70 -11.59 21.15
C THR A 64 9.23 -12.03 21.21
N GLY A 65 8.39 -11.50 20.33
CA GLY A 65 6.94 -11.70 20.34
C GLY A 65 6.21 -10.93 21.45
N ALA A 66 6.79 -9.82 21.93
CA ALA A 66 6.21 -9.04 23.02
C ALA A 66 4.79 -8.57 22.66
N GLY A 67 3.85 -8.73 23.60
CA GLY A 67 2.44 -8.37 23.38
C GLY A 67 1.70 -9.27 22.39
N GLY A 68 2.28 -10.40 21.98
CA GLY A 68 1.73 -11.29 20.93
C GLY A 68 2.10 -10.85 19.51
N ALA A 69 3.16 -10.05 19.36
CA ALA A 69 3.69 -9.69 18.05
C ALA A 69 4.22 -10.95 17.35
N PRO A 70 4.03 -11.10 16.03
CA PRO A 70 4.63 -12.20 15.29
C PRO A 70 6.14 -12.08 15.27
N ILE A 71 6.84 -13.17 15.58
CA ILE A 71 8.31 -13.18 15.66
C ILE A 71 8.86 -13.23 14.24
N LEU A 72 9.81 -12.35 13.88
CA LEU A 72 10.31 -12.23 12.51
C LEU A 72 10.84 -13.54 11.93
N ASP A 73 11.50 -14.35 12.76
CA ASP A 73 12.11 -15.62 12.33
C ASP A 73 11.18 -16.84 12.47
N ASP A 74 9.92 -16.64 12.91
CA ASP A 74 8.91 -17.70 12.97
C ASP A 74 8.14 -17.76 11.64
N VAL A 75 8.75 -18.44 10.65
CA VAL A 75 8.21 -18.55 9.29
C VAL A 75 6.81 -19.18 9.28
N ASP A 76 6.59 -20.22 10.09
CA ASP A 76 5.31 -20.92 10.16
C ASP A 76 4.19 -20.00 10.68
N GLU A 77 4.50 -19.17 11.69
CA GLU A 77 3.56 -18.16 12.19
C GLU A 77 3.18 -17.17 11.08
N TRP A 78 4.17 -16.67 10.33
CA TRP A 78 3.92 -15.72 9.23
C TRP A 78 3.14 -16.34 8.08
N GLU A 79 3.39 -17.61 7.73
CA GLU A 79 2.61 -18.32 6.72
C GLU A 79 1.14 -18.43 7.12
N SER A 80 0.86 -18.77 8.39
CA SER A 80 -0.51 -18.86 8.91
C SER A 80 -1.27 -17.52 8.87
N ARG A 81 -0.54 -16.39 8.92
CA ARG A 81 -1.08 -15.03 8.90
C ARG A 81 -1.30 -14.47 7.50
N GLY A 82 -0.68 -15.06 6.48
CA GLY A 82 -0.82 -14.64 5.08
C GLY A 82 -0.01 -13.39 4.74
N ILE A 83 1.30 -13.54 4.49
CA ILE A 83 2.25 -12.45 4.18
C ILE A 83 1.98 -11.71 2.85
N LEU A 84 1.03 -12.17 2.05
CA LEU A 84 0.84 -11.75 0.66
C LEU A 84 0.15 -10.39 0.49
N TRP A 85 -0.11 -9.67 1.57
CA TRP A 85 -0.89 -8.43 1.54
C TRP A 85 -0.12 -7.23 2.15
N PRO A 86 0.95 -6.72 1.50
CA PRO A 86 1.75 -5.62 2.01
C PRO A 86 0.95 -4.36 2.34
N SER A 87 -0.08 -4.02 1.55
CA SER A 87 -0.94 -2.87 1.81
C SER A 87 -1.75 -3.02 3.09
N LEU A 88 -2.25 -4.21 3.40
CA LEU A 88 -2.98 -4.46 4.65
C LEU A 88 -2.03 -4.40 5.86
N MET A 89 -0.79 -4.90 5.70
CA MET A 89 0.23 -4.73 6.74
C MET A 89 0.55 -3.26 6.96
N GLN A 90 0.69 -2.47 5.89
CA GLN A 90 0.90 -1.02 5.97
C GLN A 90 -0.23 -0.36 6.78
N ASP A 91 -1.49 -0.70 6.50
CA ASP A 91 -2.65 -0.19 7.23
C ASP A 91 -2.61 -0.55 8.71
N HIS A 92 -2.30 -1.82 9.05
CA HIS A 92 -2.16 -2.26 10.44
C HIS A 92 -1.04 -1.54 11.19
N VAL A 93 0.11 -1.30 10.55
CA VAL A 93 1.21 -0.56 11.20
C VAL A 93 0.85 0.91 11.34
N ARG A 94 0.23 1.53 10.33
CA ARG A 94 -0.18 2.93 10.35
C ARG A 94 -1.20 3.19 11.47
N ASP A 95 -2.29 2.44 11.46
CA ASP A 95 -3.44 2.69 12.31
C ASP A 95 -3.29 2.04 13.71
N GLY A 96 -2.37 1.08 13.82
CA GLY A 96 -2.28 0.17 14.96
C GLY A 96 -3.26 -0.99 14.80
N PHE A 97 -2.85 -2.17 15.28
CA PHE A 97 -3.66 -3.38 15.16
C PHE A 97 -3.40 -4.32 16.35
N LEU A 98 -4.47 -4.75 17.03
CA LEU A 98 -4.38 -5.49 18.29
C LEU A 98 -3.53 -4.73 19.33
N HIS A 99 -2.46 -5.33 19.85
CA HIS A 99 -1.51 -4.68 20.76
C HIS A 99 -0.37 -3.96 20.03
N MET A 100 -0.36 -3.96 18.69
CA MET A 100 0.59 -3.19 17.90
C MET A 100 0.16 -1.71 17.90
N PRO A 101 1.01 -0.80 18.37
CA PRO A 101 0.71 0.63 18.39
C PRO A 101 0.83 1.26 17.00
N SER A 102 0.10 2.35 16.78
CA SER A 102 0.16 3.11 15.54
C SER A 102 1.57 3.64 15.26
N MET A 103 1.94 3.63 13.97
CA MET A 103 3.22 4.10 13.45
C MET A 103 4.46 3.53 14.18
N GLY A 104 4.34 2.32 14.76
CA GLY A 104 5.44 1.69 15.50
C GLY A 104 5.92 2.47 16.74
N GLN A 105 5.03 3.25 17.38
CA GLN A 105 5.31 4.16 18.52
C GLN A 105 6.24 5.35 18.25
N ALA A 106 6.71 5.56 17.01
CA ALA A 106 7.79 6.52 16.75
C ALA A 106 7.41 7.64 15.77
N GLY A 107 6.16 7.70 15.31
CA GLY A 107 5.74 8.67 14.29
C GLY A 107 6.51 8.48 12.97
N LEU A 108 6.77 7.23 12.61
CA LEU A 108 7.45 6.87 11.36
C LEU A 108 6.69 7.40 10.15
N SER A 109 7.42 7.73 9.08
CA SER A 109 6.78 7.99 7.79
C SER A 109 6.23 6.70 7.20
N GLU A 110 5.19 6.83 6.37
CA GLU A 110 4.64 5.73 5.59
C GLU A 110 5.70 4.99 4.76
N GLN A 111 6.69 5.72 4.21
CA GLN A 111 7.79 5.12 3.46
C GLN A 111 8.70 4.26 4.35
N ASN A 112 9.05 4.73 5.54
CA ASN A 112 9.87 3.94 6.48
C ASN A 112 9.13 2.67 6.94
N ILE A 113 7.80 2.75 7.10
CA ILE A 113 6.96 1.58 7.40
C ILE A 113 6.97 0.60 6.21
N ALA A 114 6.79 1.10 4.99
CA ALA A 114 6.82 0.27 3.78
C ALA A 114 8.19 -0.42 3.61
N ASP A 115 9.28 0.29 3.88
CA ASP A 115 10.63 -0.28 3.89
C ASP A 115 10.77 -1.39 4.92
N ALA A 116 10.28 -1.17 6.15
CA ALA A 116 10.36 -2.17 7.22
C ALA A 116 9.55 -3.43 6.89
N ILE A 117 8.31 -3.27 6.38
CA ILE A 117 7.48 -4.39 5.92
C ILE A 117 8.21 -5.14 4.80
N TYR A 118 8.79 -4.43 3.83
CA TYR A 118 9.52 -5.06 2.74
C TYR A 118 10.73 -5.86 3.25
N PHE A 119 11.52 -5.29 4.17
CA PHE A 119 12.63 -6.01 4.81
C PHE A 119 12.14 -7.30 5.49
N MET A 120 11.09 -7.22 6.31
CA MET A 120 10.56 -8.37 7.04
C MET A 120 10.08 -9.46 6.09
N THR A 121 9.25 -9.11 5.09
CA THR A 121 8.74 -10.06 4.09
C THR A 121 9.86 -10.75 3.33
N VAL A 122 10.85 -10.00 2.84
CA VAL A 122 12.00 -10.60 2.14
C VAL A 122 12.80 -11.53 3.05
N LYS A 123 12.96 -11.18 4.34
CA LYS A 123 13.70 -12.01 5.30
C LYS A 123 12.95 -13.30 5.64
N ILE A 124 11.63 -13.23 5.80
CA ILE A 124 10.74 -14.38 6.01
C ILE A 124 10.77 -15.30 4.78
N GLU A 125 10.62 -14.75 3.58
CA GLU A 125 10.66 -15.52 2.33
C GLU A 125 12.01 -16.20 2.10
N ALA A 126 13.12 -15.54 2.46
CA ALA A 126 14.46 -16.12 2.33
C ALA A 126 14.76 -17.23 3.36
N ALA A 127 13.93 -17.37 4.40
CA ALA A 127 14.08 -18.39 5.44
C ALA A 127 13.25 -19.66 5.19
N LYS A 128 12.45 -19.67 4.11
CA LYS A 128 11.73 -20.86 3.61
C LYS A 128 12.67 -21.79 2.84
#